data_AF-U5BXR9-F1
#
_entry.id   AF-U5BXR9-F1
#
_cell.length_a   1.000
_cell.length_b   1.000
_cell.length_c   1.000
_cell.angle_alpha   90.00
_cell.angle_beta   90.00
_cell.angle_gamma   90.00
#
_symmetry.space_group_name_H-M   'P 1'
#
loop_
_entity.id
_entity.type
_entity.pdbx_description
1 polymer ?
#
loop_
_entity_poly.entity_id
_entity_poly.type
_entity_poly.pdbx_seq_one_letter_code
_entity_poly.pdbx_strand_id
1 'polypeptide(L)'
;MVHPSVFCFTYLLANVLRFWVGIQKSIFLIFQKHHSEIHVKSASFGLNQIHEMKIIKNILSLAILLIVLTSCKDDDPRPDYYYRFKVNGVQKEFRANKDSGIVFLDAPNSINKIIFFTMVTGADPEKNAIVISLRSTEEAESGIEYKMQEPLTVNNTIVPRISIVYFDENGKTFGATLLQSLNPGARDDASLKFTQITTEGSYGEFQAIAFDMSATGDLGSRQELLITDGEFFMPNFVSLL
;
A
#
# COMPACT_ATOMS: atom_id res chain seq x y z
N MET A 1 6.02 16.28 -22.87
CA MET A 1 5.50 16.55 -21.50
C MET A 1 6.69 16.51 -20.56
N VAL A 2 7.01 17.63 -19.92
CA VAL A 2 8.23 17.79 -19.10
C VAL A 2 7.86 17.51 -17.65
N HIS A 3 8.56 16.57 -17.01
CA HIS A 3 8.33 16.17 -15.62
C HIS A 3 8.55 17.34 -14.64
N PRO A 4 7.67 17.53 -13.64
CA PRO A 4 7.79 18.60 -12.64
C PRO A 4 8.92 18.37 -11.61
N SER A 5 9.60 17.23 -11.61
CA SER A 5 10.69 16.90 -10.67
C SER A 5 12.04 17.56 -11.01
N VAL A 6 12.26 18.01 -12.25
CA VAL A 6 13.53 18.66 -12.64
C VAL A 6 13.61 20.11 -12.11
N PHE A 7 12.47 20.76 -11.88
CA PHE A 7 12.44 22.17 -11.45
C PHE A 7 12.84 22.38 -9.98
N CYS A 8 12.64 21.37 -9.12
CA CYS A 8 12.96 21.50 -7.70
C CYS A 8 14.49 21.36 -7.45
N PHE A 9 15.15 20.47 -8.18
CA PHE A 9 16.57 20.18 -7.98
C PHE A 9 17.48 21.33 -8.45
N THR A 10 17.16 21.99 -9.57
CA THR A 10 17.94 23.13 -10.09
C THR A 10 17.80 24.39 -9.23
N TYR A 11 16.62 24.62 -8.64
CA TYR A 11 16.41 25.77 -7.75
C TYR A 11 17.12 25.59 -6.40
N LEU A 12 17.15 24.35 -5.88
CA LEU A 12 17.86 24.03 -4.65
C LEU A 12 19.38 24.12 -4.85
N LEU A 13 19.93 23.57 -5.94
CA LEU A 13 21.36 23.66 -6.24
C LEU A 13 21.82 25.11 -6.46
N ALA A 14 21.03 25.93 -7.17
CA ALA A 14 21.37 27.32 -7.43
C ALA A 14 21.40 28.17 -6.15
N ASN A 15 20.49 27.92 -5.21
CA ASN A 15 20.46 28.61 -3.93
C ASN A 15 21.56 28.12 -2.97
N VAL A 16 21.87 26.82 -2.97
CA VAL A 16 22.99 26.27 -2.19
C VAL A 16 24.33 26.79 -2.73
N LEU A 17 24.54 26.86 -4.04
CA LEU A 17 25.74 27.46 -4.63
C LEU A 17 25.86 28.96 -4.33
N ARG A 18 24.77 29.73 -4.40
CA ARG A 18 24.78 31.15 -4.03
C ARG A 18 25.10 31.36 -2.55
N PHE A 19 24.58 30.50 -1.68
CA PHE A 19 24.86 30.53 -0.26
C PHE A 19 26.33 30.17 0.03
N TRP A 20 26.88 29.17 -0.66
CA TRP A 20 28.26 28.73 -0.49
C TRP A 20 29.28 29.77 -1.00
N VAL A 21 29.01 30.43 -2.12
CA VAL A 21 29.82 31.55 -2.64
C VAL A 21 29.75 32.77 -1.70
N GLY A 22 28.59 33.02 -1.07
CA GLY A 22 28.43 34.07 -0.06
C GLY A 22 29.24 33.81 1.23
N ILE A 23 29.31 32.55 1.65
CA ILE A 23 30.11 32.13 2.82
C ILE A 23 31.61 32.25 2.51
N GLN A 24 32.08 31.82 1.33
CA GLN A 24 33.50 31.96 0.97
C GLN A 24 33.95 33.43 0.93
N LYS A 25 33.12 34.36 0.42
CA LYS A 25 33.43 35.80 0.44
C LYS A 25 33.52 36.37 1.86
N SER A 26 32.61 35.95 2.74
CA SER A 26 32.62 36.40 4.14
C SER A 26 33.84 35.87 4.90
N ILE A 27 34.22 34.61 4.70
CA ILE A 27 35.42 34.01 5.31
C ILE A 27 36.70 34.69 4.80
N PHE A 28 36.78 35.00 3.49
CA PHE A 28 37.92 35.69 2.92
C PHE A 28 38.08 37.13 3.45
N LEU A 29 36.98 37.86 3.66
CA LEU A 29 36.98 39.20 4.26
C LEU A 29 37.40 39.19 5.74
N ILE A 30 37.05 38.13 6.48
CA ILE A 30 37.49 37.94 7.87
C ILE A 30 39.01 37.67 7.92
N PHE A 31 39.54 36.86 6.99
CA PHE A 31 40.99 36.60 6.91
C PHE A 31 41.80 37.83 6.46
N GLN A 32 41.27 38.66 5.57
CA GLN A 32 41.99 39.85 5.11
C GLN A 32 42.06 40.95 6.19
N LYS A 33 41.03 41.06 7.04
CA LYS A 33 41.01 42.00 8.17
C LYS A 33 41.96 41.60 9.31
N HIS A 34 42.30 40.32 9.42
CA HIS A 34 43.20 39.83 10.48
C HIS A 34 44.69 39.91 10.17
N HIS A 35 45.08 40.25 8.94
CA HIS A 35 46.50 40.36 8.57
C HIS A 35 47.12 41.75 8.73
N SER A 36 46.35 42.78 9.10
CA SER A 36 46.85 44.17 9.25
C SER A 36 47.06 44.63 10.70
N GLU A 37 46.82 43.79 11.71
CA GLU A 37 47.04 44.13 13.12
C GLU A 37 47.85 43.04 13.84
N ILE A 38 49.11 42.88 13.42
CA ILE A 38 50.11 42.17 14.23
C ILE A 38 51.25 43.16 14.49
N HIS A 39 51.01 44.10 15.39
CA HIS A 39 52.06 44.63 16.26
C HIS A 39 51.42 45.14 17.55
N VAL A 40 51.91 44.60 18.67
CA VAL A 40 51.75 45.09 20.04
C VAL A 40 50.41 44.78 20.72
N LYS A 41 50.32 43.59 21.33
CA LYS A 41 50.09 43.43 22.79
C LYS A 41 50.02 41.95 23.18
N SER A 42 51.09 41.48 23.81
CA SER A 42 51.05 40.32 24.70
C SER A 42 50.19 40.66 25.92
N ALA A 43 49.43 39.68 26.42
CA ALA A 43 48.63 39.68 27.64
C ALA A 43 47.13 40.08 27.51
N SER A 44 46.36 39.33 26.73
CA SER A 44 44.93 39.05 27.05
C SER A 44 44.37 37.79 26.35
N PHE A 45 45.26 36.89 25.88
CA PHE A 45 44.95 35.86 24.87
C PHE A 45 44.27 34.58 25.40
N GLY A 46 43.68 34.60 26.61
CA GLY A 46 43.09 33.42 27.25
C GLY A 46 41.56 33.31 27.20
N LEU A 47 40.85 34.43 26.97
CA LEU A 47 39.38 34.48 27.11
C LEU A 47 38.61 34.51 25.77
N ASN A 48 39.23 34.96 24.68
CA ASN A 48 38.56 35.02 23.37
C ASN A 48 38.52 33.67 22.62
N GLN A 49 39.50 32.79 22.84
CA GLN A 49 39.56 31.46 22.19
C GLN A 49 38.42 30.52 22.63
N ILE A 50 37.96 30.63 23.87
CA ILE A 50 36.87 29.79 24.42
C ILE A 50 35.51 30.17 23.81
N HIS A 51 35.34 31.44 23.41
CA HIS A 51 34.06 31.91 22.88
C HIS A 51 33.84 31.43 21.43
N GLU A 52 34.90 31.40 20.61
CA GLU A 52 34.83 30.95 19.21
C GLU A 52 34.57 29.44 19.09
N MET A 53 35.16 28.63 19.97
CA MET A 53 34.90 27.18 20.00
C MET A 53 33.43 26.84 20.30
N LYS A 54 32.75 27.66 21.12
CA LYS A 54 31.30 27.48 21.40
C LYS A 54 30.44 27.80 20.18
N ILE A 55 30.81 28.82 19.41
CA ILE A 55 30.07 29.22 18.21
C ILE A 55 30.19 28.14 17.13
N ILE A 56 31.40 27.62 16.90
CA ILE A 56 31.63 26.55 15.91
C ILE A 56 30.86 25.28 16.30
N LYS A 57 30.87 24.90 17.59
CA LYS A 57 30.11 23.74 18.08
C LYS A 57 28.61 23.89 17.86
N ASN A 58 28.06 25.09 18.07
CA ASN A 58 26.64 25.36 17.86
C ASN A 58 26.26 25.34 16.37
N ILE A 59 27.13 25.86 15.50
CA ILE A 59 26.92 25.80 14.04
C ILE A 59 26.98 24.35 13.55
N LEU A 60 27.95 23.56 14.03
CA LEU A 60 28.08 22.15 13.66
C LEU A 60 26.86 21.34 14.14
N SER A 61 26.37 21.59 15.35
CA SER A 61 25.17 20.96 15.89
C SER A 61 23.92 21.30 15.08
N LEU A 62 23.78 22.54 14.62
CA LEU A 62 22.64 22.97 13.80
C LEU A 62 22.71 22.37 12.40
N ALA A 63 23.90 22.27 11.81
CA ALA A 63 24.11 21.64 10.51
C ALA A 63 23.76 20.14 10.54
N ILE A 64 24.14 19.42 11.60
CA ILE A 64 23.78 18.01 11.79
C ILE A 64 22.26 17.85 11.94
N LEU A 65 21.61 18.73 12.71
CA LEU A 65 20.15 18.71 12.87
C LEU A 65 19.42 18.92 11.54
N LEU A 66 19.91 19.85 10.71
CA LEU A 66 19.35 20.09 9.37
C LEU A 66 19.52 18.88 8.44
N ILE A 67 20.67 18.19 8.47
CA ILE A 67 20.91 17.00 7.65
C ILE A 67 19.94 15.87 8.04
N VAL A 68 19.72 15.65 9.35
CA VAL A 68 18.77 14.64 9.84
C VAL A 68 17.34 14.96 9.41
N LEU A 69 16.95 16.23 9.39
CA LEU A 69 15.61 16.65 8.95
C LEU A 69 15.41 16.58 7.44
N THR A 70 16.50 16.58 6.64
CA THR A 70 16.43 16.45 5.17
C THR A 70 16.58 15.02 4.66
N SER A 71 16.75 14.02 5.54
CA SER A 71 16.74 12.60 5.14
C SER A 71 15.30 12.15 4.86
N CYS A 72 14.73 12.68 3.78
CA CYS A 72 13.55 12.13 3.15
C CYS A 72 13.98 10.83 2.48
N LYS A 73 13.60 9.69 3.06
CA LYS A 73 13.73 8.42 2.36
C LYS A 73 12.78 8.50 1.16
N ASP A 74 13.35 8.48 -0.05
CA ASP A 74 12.60 8.04 -1.22
C ASP A 74 12.27 6.57 -0.96
N ASP A 75 11.03 6.31 -0.56
CA ASP A 75 10.49 4.96 -0.58
C ASP A 75 10.61 4.47 -2.03
N ASP A 76 11.37 3.40 -2.21
CA ASP A 76 11.58 2.67 -3.46
C ASP A 76 10.25 2.64 -4.25
N PRO A 77 10.22 2.99 -5.56
CA PRO A 77 8.97 3.08 -6.32
C PRO A 77 8.26 1.74 -6.35
N ARG A 78 7.37 1.52 -5.38
CA ARG A 78 6.49 0.37 -5.34
C ARG A 78 5.51 0.50 -6.51
N PRO A 79 5.14 -0.60 -7.18
CA PRO A 79 4.08 -0.58 -8.17
C PRO A 79 2.80 0.04 -7.56
N ASP A 80 2.10 0.86 -8.35
CA ASP A 80 0.81 1.43 -7.97
C ASP A 80 -0.26 0.32 -8.01
N TYR A 81 -0.37 -0.45 -6.93
CA TYR A 81 -1.38 -1.50 -6.77
C TYR A 81 -2.79 -0.90 -6.76
N TYR A 82 -3.74 -1.58 -7.40
CA TYR A 82 -5.10 -1.09 -7.56
C TYR A 82 -6.11 -2.22 -7.65
N TYR A 83 -7.36 -1.87 -7.43
CA TYR A 83 -8.50 -2.72 -7.77
C TYR A 83 -9.69 -1.84 -8.15
N ARG A 84 -10.50 -2.35 -9.08
CA ARG A 84 -11.70 -1.67 -9.57
C ARG A 84 -12.78 -2.69 -9.90
N PHE A 85 -14.03 -2.28 -9.77
CA PHE A 85 -15.19 -3.12 -10.04
C PHE A 85 -16.43 -2.23 -10.17
N LYS A 86 -17.54 -2.79 -10.63
CA LYS A 86 -18.84 -2.13 -10.66
C LYS A 86 -19.79 -2.77 -9.66
N VAL A 87 -20.44 -1.93 -8.86
CA VAL A 87 -21.55 -2.34 -7.98
C VAL A 87 -22.85 -1.86 -8.60
N ASN A 88 -23.72 -2.80 -9.01
CA ASN A 88 -24.96 -2.50 -9.71
C ASN A 88 -24.76 -1.54 -10.90
N GLY A 89 -23.67 -1.73 -11.65
CA GLY A 89 -23.30 -0.90 -12.81
C GLY A 89 -22.52 0.39 -12.47
N VAL A 90 -22.35 0.75 -11.20
CA VAL A 90 -21.60 1.94 -10.78
C VAL A 90 -20.13 1.59 -10.56
N GLN A 91 -19.24 2.22 -11.32
CA GLN A 91 -17.79 2.02 -11.21
C GLN A 91 -17.25 2.50 -9.85
N LYS A 92 -16.44 1.65 -9.23
CA LYS A 92 -15.64 1.92 -8.03
C LYS A 92 -14.18 1.62 -8.36
N GLU A 93 -13.28 2.53 -8.02
CA GLU A 93 -11.84 2.41 -8.30
C GLU A 93 -11.05 2.85 -7.07
N PHE A 94 -10.08 2.04 -6.70
CA PHE A 94 -9.32 2.23 -5.46
C PHE A 94 -7.84 1.93 -5.69
N ARG A 95 -7.00 2.70 -4.99
CA ARG A 95 -5.58 2.37 -4.82
C ARG A 95 -5.45 1.46 -3.60
N ALA A 96 -4.68 0.39 -3.73
CA ALA A 96 -4.42 -0.51 -2.62
C ALA A 96 -3.63 0.22 -1.52
N ASN A 97 -4.04 0.07 -0.27
CA ASN A 97 -3.29 0.59 0.87
C ASN A 97 -2.27 -0.47 1.37
N LYS A 98 -1.56 -0.16 2.47
CA LYS A 98 -0.58 -1.09 3.08
C LYS A 98 -1.18 -2.40 3.63
N ASP A 99 -2.48 -2.42 3.90
CA ASP A 99 -3.21 -3.56 4.48
C ASP A 99 -3.87 -4.41 3.37
N SER A 100 -3.68 -4.01 2.11
CA SER A 100 -4.20 -4.68 0.94
C SER A 100 -3.19 -5.69 0.38
N GLY A 101 -3.65 -6.88 0.00
CA GLY A 101 -2.84 -7.85 -0.73
C GLY A 101 -3.47 -9.24 -0.81
N ILE A 102 -2.67 -10.17 -1.32
CA ILE A 102 -3.06 -11.56 -1.53
C ILE A 102 -2.20 -12.44 -0.62
N VAL A 103 -2.81 -13.12 0.33
CA VAL A 103 -2.12 -14.03 1.24
C VAL A 103 -2.33 -15.46 0.77
N PHE A 104 -1.23 -16.17 0.49
CA PHE A 104 -1.23 -17.59 0.19
C PHE A 104 -0.97 -18.37 1.48
N LEU A 105 -1.91 -19.23 1.87
CA LEU A 105 -1.85 -20.07 3.05
C LEU A 105 -1.82 -21.55 2.64
N ASP A 106 -0.73 -22.20 3.02
CA ASP A 106 -0.61 -23.65 2.98
C ASP A 106 -0.86 -24.20 4.38
N ALA A 107 -1.91 -25.01 4.54
CA ALA A 107 -2.18 -25.66 5.81
C ALA A 107 -1.27 -26.91 5.96
N PRO A 108 -0.46 -27.02 7.03
CA PRO A 108 0.40 -28.19 7.24
C PRO A 108 -0.43 -29.48 7.25
N ASN A 109 0.00 -30.49 6.48
CA ASN A 109 -0.68 -31.79 6.32
C ASN A 109 -2.09 -31.74 5.70
N SER A 110 -2.45 -30.65 5.01
CA SER A 110 -3.71 -30.51 4.29
C SER A 110 -3.43 -30.33 2.79
N ILE A 111 -4.18 -31.04 1.95
CA ILE A 111 -4.19 -30.80 0.50
C ILE A 111 -4.86 -29.47 0.15
N ASN A 112 -5.59 -28.87 1.08
CA ASN A 112 -6.31 -27.62 0.87
C ASN A 112 -5.37 -26.43 1.02
N LYS A 113 -5.30 -25.63 -0.04
CA LYS A 113 -4.67 -24.33 -0.14
C LYS A 113 -5.73 -23.27 -0.01
N ILE A 114 -5.44 -22.21 0.74
CA ILE A 114 -6.36 -21.08 0.92
C ILE A 114 -5.65 -19.80 0.50
N ILE A 115 -6.31 -19.02 -0.34
CA ILE A 115 -5.82 -17.74 -0.83
C ILE A 115 -6.81 -16.68 -0.38
N PHE A 116 -6.32 -15.69 0.36
CA PHE A 116 -7.12 -14.56 0.83
C PHE A 116 -6.73 -13.30 0.09
N PHE A 117 -7.70 -12.64 -0.53
CA PHE A 117 -7.56 -11.32 -1.11
C PHE A 117 -8.18 -10.34 -0.13
N THR A 118 -7.38 -9.40 0.34
CA THR A 118 -7.86 -8.27 1.14
C THR A 118 -7.68 -7.03 0.28
N MET A 119 -8.78 -6.48 -0.21
CA MET A 119 -8.80 -5.26 -1.00
C MET A 119 -9.53 -4.18 -0.19
N VAL A 120 -8.75 -3.38 0.52
CA VAL A 120 -9.25 -2.36 1.45
C VAL A 120 -8.75 -0.99 1.01
N THR A 121 -9.51 0.06 1.31
CA THR A 121 -9.12 1.44 1.02
C THR A 121 -9.30 2.30 2.25
N GLY A 122 -8.49 3.34 2.38
CA GLY A 122 -8.55 4.25 3.54
C GLY A 122 -8.12 3.57 4.84
N ALA A 123 -8.64 4.10 5.96
CA ALA A 123 -8.30 3.69 7.31
C ALA A 123 -9.33 2.73 7.96
N ASP A 124 -10.53 2.64 7.39
CA ASP A 124 -11.63 1.84 7.91
C ASP A 124 -11.85 0.62 7.01
N PRO A 125 -11.40 -0.59 7.44
CA PRO A 125 -11.52 -1.80 6.63
C PRO A 125 -12.97 -2.29 6.49
N GLU A 126 -13.91 -1.71 7.26
CA GLU A 126 -15.34 -2.04 7.17
C GLU A 126 -16.07 -1.16 6.15
N LYS A 127 -15.37 -0.37 5.33
CA LYS A 127 -15.98 0.48 4.29
C LYS A 127 -15.25 0.39 2.97
N ASN A 128 -16.01 0.33 1.88
CA ASN A 128 -15.48 0.24 0.50
C ASN A 128 -14.41 -0.86 0.35
N ALA A 129 -14.64 -1.99 1.01
CA ALA A 129 -13.68 -3.08 1.08
C ALA A 129 -14.28 -4.34 0.45
N ILE A 130 -13.43 -5.16 -0.17
CA ILE A 130 -13.81 -6.50 -0.62
C ILE A 130 -12.78 -7.52 -0.15
N VAL A 131 -13.29 -8.61 0.41
CA VAL A 131 -12.51 -9.75 0.86
C VAL A 131 -12.94 -10.96 0.07
N ILE A 132 -11.97 -11.63 -0.56
CA ILE A 132 -12.21 -12.85 -1.33
C ILE A 132 -11.42 -13.98 -0.68
N SER A 133 -12.06 -15.10 -0.44
CA SER A 133 -11.39 -16.35 -0.08
C SER A 133 -11.53 -17.33 -1.24
N LEU A 134 -10.40 -17.81 -1.75
CA LEU A 134 -10.32 -18.89 -2.71
C LEU A 134 -9.72 -20.12 -2.02
N ARG A 135 -10.40 -21.25 -2.12
CA ARG A 135 -9.90 -22.56 -1.70
C ARG A 135 -9.51 -23.35 -2.94
N SER A 136 -8.43 -24.12 -2.87
CA SER A 136 -8.00 -24.99 -3.97
C SER A 136 -7.33 -26.24 -3.42
N THR A 137 -7.33 -27.32 -4.18
CA THR A 137 -6.49 -28.50 -3.93
C THR A 137 -5.20 -28.49 -4.76
N GLU A 138 -5.08 -27.50 -5.64
CA GLU A 138 -3.98 -27.29 -6.59
C GLU A 138 -3.40 -25.89 -6.38
N GLU A 139 -2.17 -25.67 -6.86
CA GLU A 139 -1.58 -24.33 -6.85
C GLU A 139 -2.44 -23.35 -7.67
N ALA A 140 -2.37 -22.06 -7.32
CA ALA A 140 -3.02 -21.05 -8.14
C ALA A 140 -2.33 -20.94 -9.49
N GLU A 141 -3.11 -21.03 -10.56
CA GLU A 141 -2.63 -20.98 -11.93
C GLU A 141 -3.25 -19.80 -12.69
N SER A 142 -2.43 -19.16 -13.53
CA SER A 142 -2.91 -18.10 -14.42
C SER A 142 -3.73 -18.70 -15.56
N GLY A 143 -4.80 -18.02 -15.96
CA GLY A 143 -5.69 -18.44 -17.04
C GLY A 143 -6.83 -19.36 -16.61
N ILE A 144 -6.78 -19.95 -15.41
CA ILE A 144 -7.86 -20.77 -14.85
C ILE A 144 -8.95 -19.88 -14.25
N GLU A 145 -10.20 -20.11 -14.64
CA GLU A 145 -11.37 -19.51 -13.99
C GLU A 145 -11.85 -20.42 -12.86
N TYR A 146 -11.75 -19.93 -11.63
CA TYR A 146 -12.31 -20.57 -10.45
C TYR A 146 -13.76 -20.13 -10.27
N LYS A 147 -14.64 -21.08 -9.93
CA LYS A 147 -16.08 -20.83 -9.76
C LYS A 147 -16.55 -21.23 -8.37
N MET A 148 -17.40 -20.40 -7.77
CA MET A 148 -17.96 -20.63 -6.44
C MET A 148 -18.73 -21.94 -6.34
N GLN A 149 -19.55 -22.22 -7.36
CA GLN A 149 -20.44 -23.38 -7.42
C GLN A 149 -19.74 -24.69 -7.80
N GLU A 150 -18.40 -24.69 -7.90
CA GLU A 150 -17.57 -25.91 -7.97
C GLU A 150 -17.08 -26.26 -6.56
N PRO A 151 -17.85 -27.02 -5.76
CA PRO A 151 -17.57 -27.19 -4.34
C PRO A 151 -16.27 -27.96 -4.10
N LEU A 152 -15.68 -27.75 -2.92
CA LEU A 152 -14.57 -28.55 -2.40
C LEU A 152 -15.01 -29.30 -1.15
N THR A 153 -14.39 -30.45 -0.91
CA THR A 153 -14.59 -31.20 0.35
C THR A 153 -13.40 -30.96 1.26
N VAL A 154 -13.64 -30.30 2.40
CA VAL A 154 -12.64 -29.99 3.41
C VAL A 154 -13.07 -30.64 4.71
N ASN A 155 -12.25 -31.55 5.26
CA ASN A 155 -12.57 -32.28 6.50
C ASN A 155 -13.99 -32.88 6.49
N ASN A 156 -14.32 -33.63 5.42
CA ASN A 156 -15.64 -34.23 5.19
C ASN A 156 -16.82 -33.24 5.08
N THR A 157 -16.55 -31.94 4.96
CA THR A 157 -17.57 -30.90 4.79
C THR A 157 -17.48 -30.31 3.39
N ILE A 158 -18.63 -30.25 2.70
CA ILE A 158 -18.73 -29.60 1.39
C ILE A 158 -18.82 -28.09 1.59
N VAL A 159 -17.88 -27.36 1.00
CA VAL A 159 -17.77 -25.90 1.14
C VAL A 159 -17.61 -25.24 -0.23
N PRO A 160 -18.02 -23.97 -0.38
CA PRO A 160 -17.77 -23.25 -1.62
C PRO A 160 -16.27 -23.06 -1.85
N ARG A 161 -15.88 -23.09 -3.13
CA ARG A 161 -14.51 -22.83 -3.57
C ARG A 161 -14.14 -21.36 -3.45
N ILE A 162 -15.10 -20.46 -3.68
CA ILE A 162 -14.93 -19.02 -3.55
C ILE A 162 -15.92 -18.50 -2.52
N SER A 163 -15.51 -17.54 -1.72
CA SER A 163 -16.42 -16.74 -0.92
C SER A 163 -16.02 -15.27 -1.02
N ILE A 164 -16.99 -14.40 -1.26
CA ILE A 164 -16.78 -12.96 -1.40
C ILE A 164 -17.58 -12.24 -0.34
N VAL A 165 -16.96 -11.28 0.33
CA VAL A 165 -17.59 -10.36 1.26
C VAL A 165 -17.26 -8.94 0.81
N TYR A 166 -18.29 -8.13 0.57
CA TYR A 166 -18.18 -6.74 0.18
C TYR A 166 -18.79 -5.85 1.26
N PHE A 167 -18.07 -4.76 1.60
CA PHE A 167 -18.51 -3.71 2.51
C PHE A 167 -18.75 -2.44 1.69
N ASP A 168 -19.99 -1.94 1.71
CA ASP A 168 -20.33 -0.70 0.99
C ASP A 168 -19.75 0.55 1.67
N GLU A 169 -20.02 1.73 1.11
CA GLU A 169 -19.58 3.00 1.69
C GLU A 169 -20.16 3.30 3.08
N ASN A 170 -21.27 2.65 3.48
CA ASN A 170 -21.93 2.81 4.77
C ASN A 170 -21.52 1.72 5.77
N GLY A 171 -20.70 0.76 5.33
CA GLY A 171 -20.29 -0.41 6.10
C GLY A 171 -21.33 -1.54 6.14
N LYS A 172 -22.32 -1.50 5.26
CA LYS A 172 -23.25 -2.61 5.08
C LYS A 172 -22.55 -3.76 4.37
N THR A 173 -22.76 -4.98 4.88
CA THR A 173 -22.09 -6.19 4.41
C THR A 173 -22.94 -6.99 3.45
N PHE A 174 -22.34 -7.35 2.32
CA PHE A 174 -22.93 -8.21 1.29
C PHE A 174 -22.01 -9.42 1.06
N GLY A 175 -22.59 -10.62 0.92
CA GLY A 175 -21.83 -11.86 0.78
C GLY A 175 -22.32 -12.74 -0.35
N ALA A 176 -21.38 -13.37 -1.04
CA ALA A 176 -21.61 -14.56 -1.88
C ALA A 176 -20.92 -15.73 -1.18
N THR A 177 -21.68 -16.53 -0.42
CA THR A 177 -21.12 -17.52 0.52
C THR A 177 -21.82 -18.87 0.50
N LEU A 178 -22.99 -18.97 -0.14
CA LEU A 178 -23.79 -20.19 -0.15
C LEU A 178 -23.65 -21.00 -1.44
N LEU A 179 -23.41 -22.31 -1.29
CA LEU A 179 -23.57 -23.25 -2.40
C LEU A 179 -25.07 -23.45 -2.69
N GLN A 180 -25.46 -23.31 -3.95
CA GLN A 180 -26.85 -23.44 -4.39
C GLN A 180 -27.36 -24.88 -4.20
N SER A 181 -26.49 -25.88 -4.36
CA SER A 181 -26.81 -27.29 -4.16
C SER A 181 -27.17 -27.65 -2.72
N LEU A 182 -26.65 -26.91 -1.73
CA LEU A 182 -26.90 -27.13 -0.31
C LEU A 182 -27.96 -26.19 0.27
N ASN A 183 -28.32 -25.13 -0.46
CA ASN A 183 -29.21 -24.08 0.01
C ASN A 183 -30.25 -23.78 -1.09
N PRO A 184 -31.34 -24.56 -1.16
CA PRO A 184 -32.40 -24.33 -2.15
C PRO A 184 -32.92 -22.89 -2.10
N GLY A 185 -33.00 -22.24 -3.26
CA GLY A 185 -33.39 -20.83 -3.38
C GLY A 185 -32.24 -19.83 -3.25
N ALA A 186 -31.05 -20.24 -2.79
CA ALA A 186 -29.87 -19.39 -2.88
C ALA A 186 -29.51 -19.13 -4.34
N ARG A 187 -29.05 -17.91 -4.62
CA ARG A 187 -28.59 -17.45 -5.93
C ARG A 187 -27.19 -16.85 -5.87
N ASP A 188 -26.48 -17.09 -4.77
CA ASP A 188 -25.09 -16.70 -4.60
C ASP A 188 -24.26 -17.31 -5.73
N ASP A 189 -23.38 -16.50 -6.33
CA ASP A 189 -22.43 -16.96 -7.33
C ASP A 189 -21.20 -16.05 -7.35
N ALA A 190 -20.07 -16.59 -7.77
CA ALA A 190 -18.84 -15.82 -7.96
C ALA A 190 -17.87 -16.56 -8.89
N SER A 191 -17.11 -15.78 -9.65
CA SER A 191 -15.93 -16.27 -10.36
C SER A 191 -14.71 -15.39 -10.11
N LEU A 192 -13.55 -16.01 -10.19
CA LEU A 192 -12.25 -15.39 -9.98
C LEU A 192 -11.26 -16.01 -10.97
N LYS A 193 -10.43 -15.19 -11.62
CA LYS A 193 -9.41 -15.65 -12.55
C LYS A 193 -8.13 -14.88 -12.32
N PHE A 194 -7.02 -15.57 -12.10
CA PHE A 194 -5.71 -14.94 -12.21
C PHE A 194 -5.38 -14.77 -13.69
N THR A 195 -5.13 -13.55 -14.14
CA THR A 195 -4.66 -13.29 -15.51
C THR A 195 -3.15 -13.42 -15.59
N GLN A 196 -2.45 -13.06 -14.51
CA GLN A 196 -1.00 -13.20 -14.39
C GLN A 196 -0.58 -13.25 -12.91
N ILE A 197 0.39 -14.11 -12.57
CA ILE A 197 1.02 -14.17 -11.24
C ILE A 197 2.51 -13.85 -11.43
N THR A 198 3.02 -12.83 -10.74
CA THR A 198 4.41 -12.36 -10.81
C THR A 198 5.04 -12.26 -9.42
N THR A 199 6.34 -11.97 -9.37
CA THR A 199 7.07 -11.71 -8.12
C THR A 199 6.61 -10.42 -7.45
N GLU A 200 6.19 -9.43 -8.22
CA GLU A 200 5.75 -8.11 -7.73
C GLU A 200 4.30 -8.16 -7.22
N GLY A 201 3.45 -8.96 -7.87
CA GLY A 201 2.05 -9.08 -7.51
C GLY A 201 1.27 -10.00 -8.44
N SER A 202 -0.03 -10.11 -8.22
CA SER A 202 -0.92 -10.85 -9.10
C SER A 202 -1.96 -9.94 -9.73
N TYR A 203 -2.26 -10.21 -10.99
CA TYR A 203 -3.34 -9.63 -11.76
C TYR A 203 -4.48 -10.62 -11.87
N GLY A 204 -5.70 -10.10 -11.91
CA GLY A 204 -6.84 -10.95 -12.17
C GLY A 204 -8.16 -10.22 -12.28
N GLU A 205 -9.19 -11.02 -12.50
CA GLU A 205 -10.55 -10.61 -12.74
C GLU A 205 -11.48 -11.32 -11.75
N PHE A 206 -12.57 -10.67 -11.34
CA PHE A 206 -13.59 -11.28 -10.50
C PHE A 206 -14.97 -10.69 -10.73
N GLN A 207 -15.99 -11.46 -10.37
CA GLN A 207 -17.38 -11.03 -10.36
C GLN A 207 -18.17 -11.83 -9.32
N ALA A 208 -19.29 -11.27 -8.86
CA ALA A 208 -20.12 -11.91 -7.84
C ALA A 208 -21.59 -11.48 -7.92
N ILE A 209 -22.47 -12.37 -7.51
CA ILE A 209 -23.85 -12.07 -7.10
C ILE A 209 -23.88 -12.23 -5.58
N ALA A 210 -23.89 -11.09 -4.88
CA ALA A 210 -23.84 -11.03 -3.42
C ALA A 210 -25.20 -10.60 -2.84
N PHE A 211 -25.44 -10.95 -1.58
CA PHE A 211 -26.68 -10.65 -0.86
C PHE A 211 -26.38 -10.03 0.50
N ASP A 212 -27.30 -9.19 0.98
CA ASP A 212 -27.23 -8.62 2.33
C ASP A 212 -27.12 -9.74 3.38
N MET A 213 -26.02 -9.73 4.14
CA MET A 213 -25.74 -10.77 5.13
C MET A 213 -26.60 -10.62 6.40
N SER A 214 -27.22 -9.46 6.61
CA SER A 214 -28.13 -9.21 7.73
C SER A 214 -29.59 -9.53 7.40
N ALA A 215 -29.91 -9.80 6.13
CA ALA A 215 -31.26 -10.07 5.70
C ALA A 215 -31.78 -11.37 6.32
N THR A 216 -32.89 -11.28 7.05
CA THR A 216 -33.62 -12.42 7.59
C THR A 216 -34.84 -12.65 6.71
N GLY A 217 -34.89 -13.80 6.02
CA GLY A 217 -35.95 -14.08 5.05
C GLY A 217 -35.65 -15.29 4.18
N ASP A 218 -36.56 -15.58 3.24
CA ASP A 218 -36.38 -16.66 2.28
C ASP A 218 -35.22 -16.34 1.31
N LEU A 219 -34.36 -17.33 1.06
CA LEU A 219 -33.14 -17.16 0.26
C LEU A 219 -33.43 -16.72 -1.17
N GLY A 220 -34.56 -17.16 -1.75
CA GLY A 220 -34.98 -16.82 -3.11
C GLY A 220 -35.46 -15.37 -3.26
N SER A 221 -35.99 -14.80 -2.18
CA SER A 221 -36.54 -13.44 -2.16
C SER A 221 -35.51 -12.33 -1.88
N ARG A 222 -34.27 -12.70 -1.54
CA ARG A 222 -33.22 -11.73 -1.21
C ARG A 222 -32.90 -10.84 -2.42
N GLN A 223 -32.64 -9.56 -2.14
CA GLN A 223 -32.23 -8.59 -3.14
C GLN A 223 -30.77 -8.83 -3.53
N GLU A 224 -30.52 -8.94 -4.83
CA GLU A 224 -29.19 -9.12 -5.40
C GLU A 224 -28.40 -7.81 -5.38
N LEU A 225 -27.11 -7.92 -5.07
CA LEU A 225 -26.09 -6.92 -5.34
C LEU A 225 -25.10 -7.51 -6.35
N LEU A 226 -24.99 -6.87 -7.51
CA LEU A 226 -24.15 -7.34 -8.60
C LEU A 226 -22.78 -6.67 -8.52
N ILE A 227 -21.73 -7.49 -8.42
CA ILE A 227 -20.33 -7.08 -8.53
C ILE A 227 -19.83 -7.57 -9.89
N THR A 228 -19.50 -6.65 -10.79
CA THR A 228 -19.15 -6.95 -12.19
C THR A 228 -17.89 -6.20 -12.60
N ASP A 229 -17.26 -6.61 -13.70
CA ASP A 229 -16.05 -5.99 -14.25
C ASP A 229 -14.95 -5.79 -13.19
N GLY A 230 -14.83 -6.74 -12.27
CA GLY A 230 -13.82 -6.70 -11.22
C GLY A 230 -12.45 -7.00 -11.79
N GLU A 231 -11.49 -6.13 -11.52
CA GLU A 231 -10.09 -6.26 -11.90
C GLU A 231 -9.19 -5.86 -10.74
N PHE A 232 -8.06 -6.54 -10.58
CA PHE A 232 -7.09 -6.23 -9.54
C PHE A 232 -5.65 -6.37 -10.03
N PHE A 233 -4.77 -5.58 -9.41
CA PHE A 233 -3.34 -5.78 -9.36
C PHE A 233 -2.87 -5.56 -7.93
N MET A 234 -2.50 -6.64 -7.23
CA MET A 234 -2.32 -6.64 -5.78
C MET A 234 -1.00 -7.31 -5.39
N PRO A 235 -0.34 -6.87 -4.31
CA PRO A 235 0.91 -7.48 -3.86
C PRO A 235 0.66 -8.90 -3.33
N ASN A 236 1.61 -9.79 -3.59
CA ASN A 236 1.60 -11.15 -3.06
C ASN A 236 2.31 -11.21 -1.71
N PHE A 237 1.66 -11.80 -0.71
CA PHE A 237 2.20 -12.10 0.60
C PHE A 237 2.23 -13.62 0.77
N VAL A 238 3.42 -14.17 0.95
CA VAL A 238 3.59 -15.58 1.31
C VAL A 238 3.63 -15.65 2.83
N SER A 239 2.62 -16.30 3.42
CA SER A 239 2.67 -16.63 4.84
C SER A 239 3.38 -17.97 5.00
N LEU A 240 4.61 -17.95 5.51
CA LEU A 240 5.27 -19.14 6.04
C LEU A 240 4.69 -19.37 7.44
N LEU A 241 3.65 -20.21 7.55
CA LEU A 241 3.14 -20.70 8.84
C LEU A 241 4.02 -21.85 9.36
#